data_AF-A0AAP9HIZ1-F1
#
_entry.id   AF-A0AAP9HIZ1-F1
#
_cell.length_a   1.000
_cell.length_b   1.000
_cell.length_c   1.000
_cell.angle_alpha   90.00
_cell.angle_beta   90.00
_cell.angle_gamma   90.00
#
_symmetry.space_group_name_H-M   'P 1'
#
loop_
_entity.id
_entity.type
_entity.pdbx_description
1 polymer ?
#
loop_
_entity_poly.entity_id
_entity_poly.type
_entity_poly.pdbx_seq_one_letter_code
_entity_poly.pdbx_strand_id
1 'polypeptide(L)'
;METSDLIKILRIPQPTVINRNVPKRQFYEHLSSSKGQGLIQTDVDTVYWLSSVRPNNSGFTVTNDGETSFEEIEVFYVRVRNSDREEAIFRQINSAIPYPLIIFFDLDNRITVGVAEYSYGKAHEMGIERVVISSILSNHFMDSMLVPTKEPGTTLFEYYKGIQNRVLSVTLQADFNKSPMDIDIKGYSEILRLQSEVETLQTEVIKENQLNLRVELQLQLAEKKKLLNQLLSN
;
A
#
# COMPACT_ATOMS: atom_id res chain seq x y z
N MET A 1 -19.21 6.13 -0.63
CA MET A 1 -19.70 5.15 0.38
C MET A 1 -19.64 5.76 1.78
N GLU A 2 -20.59 5.45 2.68
CA GLU A 2 -20.56 5.93 4.08
C GLU A 2 -19.55 5.15 4.93
N THR A 3 -18.95 5.80 5.94
CA THR A 3 -17.92 5.15 6.78
C THR A 3 -18.47 3.96 7.56
N SER A 4 -19.74 4.01 7.98
CA SER A 4 -20.42 2.91 8.66
C SER A 4 -20.53 1.66 7.81
N ASP A 5 -20.70 1.81 6.50
CA ASP A 5 -20.81 0.68 5.58
C ASP A 5 -19.43 0.08 5.33
N LEU A 6 -18.43 0.94 5.13
CA LEU A 6 -17.05 0.50 4.98
C LEU A 6 -16.53 -0.25 6.21
N ILE A 7 -16.82 0.23 7.43
CA ILE A 7 -16.46 -0.45 8.69
C ILE A 7 -17.04 -1.88 8.74
N LYS A 8 -18.30 -2.05 8.31
CA LYS A 8 -18.95 -3.36 8.27
C LYS A 8 -18.34 -4.26 7.20
N ILE A 9 -18.15 -3.73 5.99
CA ILE A 9 -17.57 -4.47 4.87
C ILE A 9 -16.16 -4.94 5.22
N LEU A 10 -15.31 -4.07 5.76
CA LEU A 10 -13.94 -4.43 6.14
C LEU A 10 -13.87 -5.30 7.40
N ARG A 11 -15.01 -5.56 8.07
CA ARG A 11 -15.10 -6.31 9.34
C ARG A 11 -14.16 -5.77 10.42
N ILE A 12 -14.04 -4.45 10.52
CA ILE A 12 -13.20 -3.82 11.56
C ILE A 12 -13.72 -4.24 12.95
N PRO A 13 -12.86 -4.79 13.83
CA PRO A 13 -13.26 -5.18 15.17
C PRO A 13 -13.83 -3.99 15.94
N GLN A 14 -15.00 -4.15 16.54
CA GLN A 14 -15.68 -3.06 17.26
C GLN A 14 -14.81 -2.32 18.29
N PRO A 15 -13.97 -2.98 19.11
CA PRO A 15 -13.16 -2.29 20.11
C PRO A 15 -12.05 -1.40 19.51
N THR A 16 -11.74 -1.54 18.21
CA THR A 16 -10.71 -0.73 17.53
C THR A 16 -11.31 0.47 16.79
N VAL A 17 -12.63 0.52 16.62
CA VAL A 17 -13.33 1.56 15.84
C VAL A 17 -13.24 2.93 16.51
N ILE A 18 -12.83 3.94 15.74
CA ILE A 18 -12.84 5.36 16.11
C ILE A 18 -13.92 6.13 15.32
N ASN A 19 -14.00 5.89 14.00
CA ASN A 19 -14.95 6.50 13.07
C ASN A 19 -15.12 8.02 13.21
N ARG A 20 -14.01 8.77 13.08
CA ARG A 20 -13.98 10.23 13.29
C ARG A 20 -13.50 10.97 12.04
N ASN A 21 -14.14 12.08 11.69
CA ASN A 21 -13.61 13.01 10.69
C ASN A 21 -12.36 13.73 11.20
N VAL A 22 -11.30 13.75 10.40
CA VAL A 22 -10.05 14.43 10.71
C VAL A 22 -9.92 15.66 9.82
N PRO A 23 -9.96 16.87 10.39
CA PRO A 23 -9.77 18.09 9.62
C PRO A 23 -8.39 18.10 8.95
N LYS A 24 -8.34 18.38 7.64
CA LYS A 24 -7.09 18.38 6.85
C LYS A 24 -5.98 19.24 7.46
N ARG A 25 -6.35 20.31 8.18
CA ARG A 25 -5.43 21.21 8.88
C ARG A 25 -4.56 20.50 9.92
N GLN A 26 -5.04 19.42 10.53
CA GLN A 26 -4.27 18.66 11.52
C GLN A 26 -3.01 18.02 10.90
N PHE A 27 -3.03 17.70 9.61
CA PHE A 27 -1.84 17.17 8.94
C PHE A 27 -0.80 18.27 8.68
N TYR A 28 -1.23 19.52 8.43
CA TYR A 28 -0.35 20.60 7.96
C TYR A 28 0.76 20.96 8.96
N GLU A 29 0.48 20.82 10.25
CA GLU A 29 1.43 21.11 11.33
C GLU A 29 2.65 20.18 11.31
N HIS A 30 2.51 19.02 10.66
CA HIS A 30 3.55 17.99 10.58
C HIS A 30 4.16 17.87 9.17
N LEU A 31 3.71 18.65 8.19
CA LEU A 31 4.26 18.62 6.84
C LEU A 31 5.49 19.54 6.75
N SER A 32 6.59 19.00 6.24
CA SER A 32 7.85 19.74 6.06
C SER A 32 7.85 20.72 4.88
N SER A 33 6.79 20.73 4.05
CA SER A 33 6.76 21.57 2.84
C SER A 33 5.36 22.08 2.46
N SER A 34 5.32 23.29 1.88
CA SER A 34 4.12 23.89 1.29
C SER A 34 3.54 23.08 0.13
N LYS A 35 4.38 22.33 -0.60
CA LYS A 35 3.95 21.41 -1.67
C LYS A 35 3.09 20.28 -1.11
N GLY A 36 3.48 19.69 0.02
CA GLY A 36 2.71 18.65 0.70
C GLY A 36 1.35 19.16 1.17
N GLN A 37 1.31 20.36 1.74
CA GLN A 37 0.06 21.02 2.13
C GLN A 37 -0.85 21.26 0.91
N GLY A 38 -0.29 21.76 -0.19
CA GLY A 38 -1.03 21.99 -1.43
C GLY A 38 -1.62 20.70 -2.02
N LEU A 39 -0.88 19.59 -1.95
CA LEU A 39 -1.37 18.26 -2.32
C LEU A 39 -2.61 17.88 -1.52
N ILE A 40 -2.55 17.89 -0.19
CA ILE A 40 -3.69 17.55 0.67
C ILE A 40 -4.85 18.54 0.48
N GLN A 41 -4.57 19.82 0.27
CA GLN A 41 -5.61 20.81 0.04
C GLN A 41 -6.39 20.52 -1.25
N THR A 42 -5.69 20.23 -2.34
CA THR A 42 -6.23 20.10 -3.69
C THR A 42 -6.82 18.71 -3.93
N ASP A 43 -6.07 17.66 -3.60
CA ASP A 43 -6.38 16.29 -4.00
C ASP A 43 -7.18 15.50 -2.97
N VAL A 44 -7.20 15.92 -1.70
CA VAL A 44 -7.97 15.24 -0.65
C VAL A 44 -9.28 15.96 -0.37
N ASP A 45 -10.38 15.23 -0.48
CA ASP A 45 -11.71 15.72 -0.12
C ASP A 45 -11.95 15.66 1.37
N THR A 46 -12.02 14.45 1.91
CA THR A 46 -12.25 14.20 3.34
C THR A 46 -11.33 13.11 3.85
N VAL A 47 -10.93 13.21 5.12
CA VAL A 47 -10.18 12.17 5.83
C VAL A 47 -11.00 11.71 7.02
N TYR A 48 -11.13 10.39 7.16
CA TYR A 48 -11.75 9.74 8.31
C TYR A 48 -10.74 8.78 8.95
N TRP A 49 -10.57 8.90 10.26
CA TRP A 49 -9.88 7.93 11.07
C TRP A 49 -10.86 6.84 11.46
N LEU A 50 -10.71 5.66 10.85
CA LEU A 50 -11.66 4.57 11.03
C LEU A 50 -11.36 3.73 12.27
N SER A 51 -10.09 3.41 12.48
CA SER A 51 -9.68 2.45 13.52
C SER A 51 -8.26 2.72 14.01
N SER A 52 -8.05 2.43 15.30
CA SER A 52 -6.77 2.41 15.99
C SER A 52 -6.60 1.02 16.61
N VAL A 53 -5.69 0.22 16.05
CA VAL A 53 -5.50 -1.19 16.43
C VAL A 53 -4.31 -1.27 17.37
N ARG A 54 -4.56 -1.69 18.61
CA ARG A 54 -3.58 -1.77 19.71
C ARG A 54 -3.70 -3.11 20.43
N PRO A 55 -2.65 -3.59 21.12
CA PRO A 55 -2.72 -4.88 21.81
C PRO A 55 -3.89 -4.99 22.80
N ASN A 56 -4.18 -3.90 23.51
CA ASN A 56 -5.24 -3.85 24.53
C ASN A 56 -6.67 -3.86 23.99
N ASN A 57 -6.88 -3.65 22.69
CA ASN A 57 -8.21 -3.58 22.07
C ASN A 57 -8.42 -4.56 20.91
N SER A 58 -7.35 -5.17 20.37
CA SER A 58 -7.44 -6.08 19.24
C SER A 58 -7.25 -7.56 19.60
N GLY A 59 -6.63 -7.85 20.74
CA GLY A 59 -6.17 -9.20 21.09
C GLY A 59 -4.85 -9.59 20.41
N PHE A 60 -4.21 -8.66 19.68
CA PHE A 60 -2.84 -8.84 19.17
C PHE A 60 -1.81 -8.57 20.26
N THR A 61 -0.60 -9.06 20.06
CA THR A 61 0.56 -8.79 20.91
C THR A 61 1.50 -7.77 20.24
N VAL A 62 2.45 -7.25 21.01
CA VAL A 62 3.59 -6.49 20.46
C VAL A 62 4.72 -7.47 20.15
N THR A 63 5.50 -7.20 19.10
CA THR A 63 6.77 -7.88 18.85
C THR A 63 7.71 -7.66 20.04
N ASN A 64 8.31 -8.72 20.59
CA ASN A 64 9.15 -8.67 21.79
C ASN A 64 10.64 -8.96 21.48
N ASP A 65 11.00 -8.97 20.21
CA ASP A 65 12.15 -9.72 19.67
C ASP A 65 13.33 -8.82 19.29
N GLY A 66 13.27 -7.51 19.60
CA GLY A 66 14.30 -6.53 19.21
C GLY A 66 14.21 -6.07 17.74
N GLU A 67 13.18 -6.52 17.01
CA GLU A 67 12.76 -5.97 15.73
C GLU A 67 11.73 -4.85 15.90
N THR A 68 11.42 -4.18 14.78
CA THR A 68 10.28 -3.29 14.56
C THR A 68 9.07 -3.57 15.47
N SER A 69 8.91 -2.78 16.55
CA SER A 69 7.77 -2.91 17.46
C SER A 69 6.60 -2.09 16.92
N PHE A 70 5.63 -2.75 16.31
CA PHE A 70 4.34 -2.12 16.01
C PHE A 70 3.53 -2.05 17.29
N GLU A 71 3.47 -0.87 17.90
CA GLU A 71 2.65 -0.63 19.09
C GLU A 71 1.18 -0.33 18.74
N GLU A 72 0.97 0.15 17.52
CA GLU A 72 -0.31 0.58 17.00
C GLU A 72 -0.33 0.54 15.47
N ILE A 73 -1.49 0.30 14.88
CA ILE A 73 -1.74 0.45 13.44
C ILE A 73 -2.97 1.33 13.27
N GLU A 74 -2.85 2.33 12.39
CA GLU A 74 -3.92 3.29 12.13
C GLU A 74 -4.57 3.03 10.77
N VAL A 75 -5.90 3.01 10.77
CA VAL A 75 -6.69 2.80 9.55
C VAL A 75 -7.42 4.09 9.18
N PHE A 76 -7.15 4.59 7.98
CA PHE A 76 -7.80 5.76 7.44
C PHE A 76 -8.65 5.44 6.23
N TYR A 77 -9.67 6.26 6.03
CA TYR A 77 -10.45 6.33 4.81
C TYR A 77 -10.39 7.75 4.26
N VAL A 78 -9.89 7.87 3.04
CA VAL A 78 -9.57 9.14 2.40
C VAL A 78 -10.31 9.22 1.09
N ARG A 79 -11.26 10.15 1.00
CA ARG A 79 -11.89 10.47 -0.29
C ARG A 79 -10.97 11.41 -1.05
N VAL A 80 -10.62 11.05 -2.28
CA VAL A 80 -9.71 11.82 -3.15
C VAL A 80 -10.48 12.40 -4.32
N ARG A 81 -9.94 13.49 -4.90
CA ARG A 81 -10.57 14.18 -6.04
C ARG A 81 -10.01 13.76 -7.40
N ASN A 82 -8.78 13.26 -7.42
CA ASN A 82 -8.04 12.94 -8.63
C ASN A 82 -7.40 11.55 -8.49
N SER A 83 -7.26 10.84 -9.61
CA SER A 83 -6.50 9.60 -9.68
C SER A 83 -5.00 9.86 -9.61
N ASP A 84 -4.23 8.81 -9.32
CA ASP A 84 -2.76 8.79 -9.42
C ASP A 84 -2.06 9.74 -8.42
N ARG A 85 -2.74 10.03 -7.30
CA ARG A 85 -2.24 10.88 -6.20
C ARG A 85 -2.12 10.12 -4.89
N GLU A 86 -2.66 8.92 -4.81
CA GLU A 86 -2.82 8.09 -3.62
C GLU A 86 -1.48 7.85 -2.91
N GLU A 87 -0.41 7.49 -3.64
CA GLU A 87 0.90 7.29 -3.03
C GLU A 87 1.46 8.58 -2.44
N ALA A 88 1.35 9.70 -3.18
CA ALA A 88 1.85 10.98 -2.70
C ALA A 88 1.07 11.42 -1.44
N ILE A 89 -0.25 11.24 -1.43
CA ILE A 89 -1.12 11.53 -0.28
C ILE A 89 -0.77 10.61 0.89
N PHE A 90 -0.57 9.31 0.66
CA PHE A 90 -0.16 8.35 1.67
C PHE A 90 1.11 8.83 2.39
N ARG A 91 2.14 9.22 1.63
CA ARG A 91 3.40 9.72 2.19
C ARG A 91 3.22 10.99 3.03
N GLN A 92 2.35 11.91 2.60
CA GLN A 92 2.06 13.12 3.40
C GLN A 92 1.33 12.78 4.70
N ILE A 93 0.29 11.93 4.65
CA ILE A 93 -0.44 11.51 5.86
C ILE A 93 0.51 10.76 6.80
N ASN A 94 1.34 9.85 6.28
CA ASN A 94 2.30 9.12 7.09
C ASN A 94 3.34 10.01 7.77
N SER A 95 3.81 11.09 7.13
CA SER A 95 4.73 12.01 7.79
C SER A 95 4.13 12.71 9.02
N ALA A 96 2.81 12.73 9.14
CA ALA A 96 2.08 13.32 10.26
C ALA A 96 1.67 12.32 11.34
N ILE A 97 1.88 11.01 11.12
CA ILE A 97 1.41 9.96 12.03
C ILE A 97 2.58 9.01 12.36
N PRO A 98 2.97 8.88 13.64
CA PRO A 98 4.12 8.08 14.05
C PRO A 98 3.81 6.57 14.17
N TYR A 99 2.87 6.05 13.37
CA TYR A 99 2.44 4.65 13.41
C TYR A 99 2.18 4.10 11.99
N PRO A 100 2.35 2.79 11.77
CA PRO A 100 1.98 2.13 10.53
C PRO A 100 0.56 2.45 10.07
N LEU A 101 0.42 2.76 8.79
CA LEU A 101 -0.84 3.19 8.19
C LEU A 101 -1.40 2.17 7.21
N ILE A 102 -2.72 2.02 7.25
CA ILE A 102 -3.52 1.42 6.18
C ILE A 102 -4.50 2.50 5.73
N ILE A 103 -4.42 2.89 4.46
CA ILE A 103 -5.29 3.95 3.94
C ILE A 103 -6.17 3.41 2.82
N PHE A 104 -7.47 3.41 3.02
CA PHE A 104 -8.45 3.16 1.96
C PHE A 104 -8.73 4.48 1.23
N PHE A 105 -8.35 4.55 -0.05
CA PHE A 105 -8.66 5.69 -0.90
C PHE A 105 -9.95 5.45 -1.65
N ASP A 106 -10.78 6.48 -1.77
CA ASP A 106 -12.04 6.44 -2.52
C ASP A 106 -12.07 7.54 -3.57
N LEU A 107 -12.09 7.11 -4.83
CA LEU A 107 -12.34 7.96 -5.98
C LEU A 107 -13.62 7.50 -6.68
N ASP A 108 -14.73 8.20 -6.42
CA ASP A 108 -16.06 7.90 -6.99
C ASP A 108 -16.55 6.47 -6.72
N ASN A 109 -16.40 5.98 -5.49
CA ASN A 109 -16.68 4.61 -5.03
C ASN A 109 -15.75 3.53 -5.61
N ARG A 110 -14.63 3.91 -6.25
CA ARG A 110 -13.54 2.98 -6.56
C ARG A 110 -12.56 3.00 -5.39
N ILE A 111 -12.52 1.90 -4.64
CA ILE A 111 -11.68 1.78 -3.46
C ILE A 111 -10.34 1.18 -3.84
N THR A 112 -9.25 1.84 -3.49
CA THR A 112 -7.90 1.25 -3.44
C THR A 112 -7.41 1.27 -1.99
N VAL A 113 -6.38 0.49 -1.69
CA VAL A 113 -5.76 0.49 -0.36
C VAL A 113 -4.25 0.70 -0.49
N GLY A 114 -3.74 1.63 0.30
CA GLY A 114 -2.33 1.91 0.46
C GLY A 114 -1.76 1.25 1.70
N VAL A 115 -0.59 0.64 1.54
CA VAL A 115 0.26 0.14 2.63
C VAL A 115 1.72 0.47 2.33
N ALA A 116 2.56 0.52 3.36
CA ALA A 116 3.98 0.81 3.23
C ALA A 116 4.88 -0.27 3.85
N GLU A 117 6.09 -0.36 3.30
CA GLU A 117 7.25 -1.00 3.93
C GLU A 117 7.94 0.04 4.83
N TYR A 118 8.00 -0.27 6.12
CA TYR A 118 8.59 0.60 7.13
C TYR A 118 10.00 0.17 7.50
N SER A 119 10.89 1.15 7.67
CA SER A 119 12.22 0.95 8.23
C SER A 119 12.38 1.74 9.52
N TYR A 120 13.25 1.25 10.40
CA TYR A 120 13.49 1.84 11.71
C TYR A 120 14.93 2.32 11.79
N GLY A 121 15.09 3.63 11.95
CA GLY A 121 16.40 4.24 12.13
C GLY A 121 17.01 3.91 13.50
N LYS A 122 18.29 4.30 13.70
CA LYS A 122 19.03 4.10 14.97
C LYS A 122 18.36 4.73 16.20
N ALA A 123 17.42 5.66 16.01
CA ALA A 123 16.66 6.34 17.06
C ALA A 123 15.19 5.89 17.17
N HIS A 124 14.83 4.72 16.60
CA HIS A 124 13.43 4.25 16.48
C HIS A 124 12.53 5.19 15.65
N GLU A 125 13.13 6.06 14.84
CA GLU A 125 12.39 6.86 13.87
C GLU A 125 11.87 5.94 12.77
N MET A 126 10.55 5.85 12.65
CA MET A 126 9.87 5.08 11.62
C MET A 126 9.90 5.85 10.31
N GLY A 127 10.59 5.29 9.31
CA GLY A 127 10.61 5.78 7.93
C GLY A 127 9.79 4.87 7.02
N ILE A 128 9.37 5.38 5.86
CA ILE A 128 8.81 4.56 4.77
C ILE A 128 9.87 4.39 3.69
N GLU A 129 10.15 3.15 3.31
CA GLU A 129 10.99 2.85 2.15
C GLU A 129 10.15 2.81 0.87
N ARG A 130 9.04 2.08 0.89
CA ARG A 130 8.20 1.83 -0.29
C ARG A 130 6.73 1.90 0.11
N VAL A 131 5.90 2.37 -0.82
CA VAL A 131 4.45 2.39 -0.69
C VAL A 131 3.89 1.57 -1.84
N VAL A 132 2.87 0.77 -1.55
CA VAL A 132 2.09 0.06 -2.56
C VAL A 132 0.65 0.55 -2.45
N ILE A 133 0.11 1.02 -3.57
CA ILE A 133 -1.32 1.27 -3.75
C ILE A 133 -1.88 0.07 -4.51
N SER A 134 -2.95 -0.53 -4.02
CA SER A 134 -3.60 -1.66 -4.67
C SER A 134 -4.26 -1.25 -5.98
N SER A 135 -4.49 -2.22 -6.87
CA SER A 135 -5.54 -2.09 -7.89
C SER A 135 -6.92 -1.97 -7.20
N ILE A 136 -7.94 -1.53 -7.94
CA ILE A 136 -9.29 -1.31 -7.39
C ILE A 136 -9.81 -2.60 -6.72
N LEU A 137 -10.23 -2.48 -5.47
CA LEU A 137 -10.77 -3.59 -4.68
C LEU A 137 -12.16 -3.97 -5.18
N SER A 138 -12.38 -5.27 -5.38
CA SER A 138 -13.72 -5.84 -5.47
C SER A 138 -14.32 -6.01 -4.08
N ASN A 139 -15.65 -6.09 -3.97
CA ASN A 139 -16.34 -6.32 -2.69
C ASN A 139 -15.83 -7.58 -1.97
N HIS A 140 -15.46 -8.63 -2.71
CA HIS A 140 -14.91 -9.87 -2.15
C HIS A 140 -13.54 -9.63 -1.46
N PHE A 141 -12.68 -8.83 -2.07
CA PHE A 141 -11.39 -8.50 -1.46
C PHE A 141 -11.54 -7.57 -0.26
N MET A 142 -12.49 -6.63 -0.31
CA MET A 142 -12.77 -5.76 0.83
C MET A 142 -13.19 -6.56 2.08
N ASP A 143 -14.05 -7.57 1.92
CA ASP A 143 -14.58 -8.39 3.04
C ASP A 143 -13.52 -9.20 3.80
N SER A 144 -12.37 -9.45 3.18
CA SER A 144 -11.26 -10.21 3.75
C SER A 144 -10.04 -9.35 4.11
N MET A 145 -10.05 -8.05 3.77
CA MET A 145 -8.84 -7.21 3.82
C MET A 145 -8.26 -7.07 5.24
N LEU A 146 -9.10 -6.73 6.23
CA LEU A 146 -8.68 -6.49 7.62
C LEU A 146 -8.99 -7.66 8.56
N VAL A 147 -9.41 -8.82 8.03
CA VAL A 147 -9.76 -9.97 8.88
C VAL A 147 -8.47 -10.60 9.43
N PRO A 148 -8.28 -10.76 10.75
CA PRO A 148 -7.07 -11.39 11.26
C PRO A 148 -6.95 -12.86 10.81
N THR A 149 -5.73 -13.33 10.56
CA THR A 149 -5.45 -14.77 10.59
C THR A 149 -5.65 -15.23 12.04
N LYS A 150 -6.51 -16.24 12.27
CA LYS A 150 -7.07 -16.57 13.60
C LYS A 150 -6.09 -17.30 14.53
N GLU A 151 -4.84 -16.89 14.58
CA GLU A 151 -3.82 -17.57 15.38
C GLU A 151 -3.63 -16.86 16.73
N PRO A 152 -3.79 -17.57 17.86
CA PRO A 152 -3.50 -16.99 19.17
C PRO A 152 -2.04 -16.52 19.24
N GLY A 153 -1.83 -15.29 19.71
CA GLY A 153 -0.49 -14.72 19.87
C GLY A 153 0.03 -13.94 18.67
N THR A 154 -0.73 -13.81 17.57
CA THR A 154 -0.36 -12.95 16.43
C THR A 154 0.00 -11.54 16.89
N THR A 155 1.15 -11.07 16.46
CA THR A 155 1.65 -9.71 16.72
C THR A 155 1.01 -8.69 15.78
N LEU A 156 1.02 -7.42 16.16
CA LEU A 156 0.62 -6.33 15.24
C LEU A 156 1.46 -6.30 13.97
N PHE A 157 2.75 -6.62 14.06
CA PHE A 157 3.63 -6.70 12.90
C PHE A 157 3.16 -7.78 11.91
N GLU A 158 2.92 -9.00 12.39
CA GLU A 158 2.40 -10.10 11.55
C GLU A 158 1.03 -9.79 10.96
N TYR A 159 0.14 -9.15 11.74
CA TYR A 159 -1.16 -8.71 11.24
C TYR A 159 -1.01 -7.71 10.08
N TYR A 160 -0.12 -6.70 10.22
CA TYR A 160 0.15 -5.76 9.15
C TYR A 160 0.82 -6.41 7.93
N LYS A 161 1.78 -7.32 8.14
CA LYS A 161 2.38 -8.14 7.07
C LYS A 161 1.31 -8.94 6.32
N GLY A 162 0.35 -9.53 7.01
CA GLY A 162 -0.78 -10.23 6.40
C GLY A 162 -1.63 -9.32 5.51
N ILE A 163 -1.83 -8.06 5.91
CA ILE A 163 -2.55 -7.07 5.09
C ILE A 163 -1.72 -6.68 3.87
N GLN A 164 -0.41 -6.45 4.02
CA GLN A 164 0.48 -6.22 2.88
C GLN A 164 0.36 -7.37 1.86
N ASN A 165 0.41 -8.62 2.31
CA ASN A 165 0.32 -9.79 1.43
C ASN A 165 -1.02 -9.84 0.69
N ARG A 166 -2.13 -9.45 1.33
CA ARG A 166 -3.45 -9.33 0.67
C ARG A 166 -3.48 -8.23 -0.36
N VAL A 167 -2.91 -7.05 -0.05
CA VAL A 167 -2.76 -5.96 -1.01
C VAL A 167 -1.98 -6.43 -2.24
N LEU A 168 -0.81 -7.05 -2.02
CA LEU A 168 0.01 -7.60 -3.11
C LEU A 168 -0.74 -8.66 -3.91
N SER A 169 -1.50 -9.55 -3.26
CA SER A 169 -2.32 -10.57 -3.93
C SER A 169 -3.38 -9.96 -4.85
N VAL A 170 -4.06 -8.91 -4.42
CA VAL A 170 -5.05 -8.20 -5.24
C VAL A 170 -4.38 -7.59 -6.47
N THR A 171 -3.28 -6.90 -6.26
CA THR A 171 -2.59 -6.18 -7.34
C THR A 171 -1.94 -7.15 -8.33
N LEU A 172 -1.33 -8.24 -7.86
CA LEU A 172 -0.81 -9.31 -8.71
C LEU A 172 -1.91 -9.96 -9.57
N GLN A 173 -3.08 -10.21 -8.99
CA GLN A 173 -4.21 -10.78 -9.71
C GLN A 173 -4.76 -9.82 -10.77
N ALA A 174 -4.86 -8.54 -10.46
CA ALA A 174 -5.39 -7.53 -11.37
C ALA A 174 -4.42 -7.21 -12.52
N ASP A 175 -3.15 -7.01 -12.21
CA ASP A 175 -2.18 -6.47 -13.16
C ASP A 175 -1.46 -7.57 -13.97
N PHE A 176 -1.30 -8.77 -13.37
CA PHE A 176 -0.52 -9.86 -13.96
C PHE A 176 -1.30 -11.17 -14.11
N ASN A 177 -2.57 -11.21 -13.69
CA ASN A 177 -3.41 -12.41 -13.65
C ASN A 177 -2.71 -13.57 -12.89
N LYS A 178 -2.10 -13.24 -11.76
CA LYS A 178 -1.39 -14.20 -10.89
C LYS A 178 -2.16 -14.44 -9.60
N SER A 179 -2.22 -15.71 -9.20
CA SER A 179 -2.63 -16.12 -7.86
C SER A 179 -1.73 -15.49 -6.79
N PRO A 180 -2.15 -15.45 -5.51
CA PRO A 180 -1.29 -15.05 -4.40
C PRO A 180 0.07 -15.76 -4.45
N MET A 181 1.15 -15.00 -4.25
CA MET A 181 2.54 -15.46 -4.27
C MET A 181 3.23 -15.02 -2.98
N ASP A 182 4.22 -15.77 -2.53
CA ASP A 182 5.04 -15.40 -1.36
C ASP A 182 6.09 -14.37 -1.77
N ILE A 183 5.66 -13.12 -1.94
CA ILE A 183 6.51 -11.99 -2.27
C ILE A 183 6.26 -10.85 -1.28
N ASP A 184 7.32 -10.10 -0.97
CA ASP A 184 7.22 -8.88 -0.18
C ASP A 184 7.08 -7.63 -1.10
N ILE A 185 6.94 -6.46 -0.47
CA ILE A 185 6.80 -5.18 -1.18
C ILE A 185 8.03 -4.88 -2.05
N LYS A 186 9.22 -5.29 -1.62
CA LYS A 186 10.46 -5.10 -2.37
C LYS A 186 10.46 -5.95 -3.65
N GLY A 187 10.08 -7.21 -3.56
CA GLY A 187 9.91 -8.11 -4.70
C GLY A 187 8.84 -7.62 -5.67
N TYR A 188 7.69 -7.16 -5.15
CA TYR A 188 6.65 -6.56 -5.98
C TYR A 188 7.11 -5.28 -6.68
N SER A 189 7.89 -4.43 -6.00
CA SER A 189 8.47 -3.22 -6.62
C SER A 189 9.45 -3.56 -7.74
N GLU A 190 10.19 -4.66 -7.60
CA GLU A 190 11.10 -5.14 -8.63
C GLU A 190 10.34 -5.69 -9.85
N ILE A 191 9.20 -6.36 -9.64
CA ILE A 191 8.27 -6.76 -10.70
C ILE A 191 7.81 -5.53 -11.50
N LEU A 192 7.34 -4.47 -10.82
CA LEU A 192 6.90 -3.25 -11.47
C LEU A 192 8.02 -2.55 -12.25
N ARG A 193 9.24 -2.51 -11.69
CA ARG A 193 10.41 -1.94 -12.37
C ARG A 193 10.73 -2.71 -13.66
N LEU A 194 10.79 -4.04 -13.58
CA LEU A 194 11.07 -4.90 -14.74
C LEU A 194 9.95 -4.80 -15.79
N GLN A 195 8.69 -4.70 -15.37
CA GLN A 195 7.56 -4.50 -16.28
C GLN A 195 7.70 -3.19 -17.08
N SER A 196 8.03 -2.08 -16.42
CA SER A 196 8.25 -0.79 -17.08
C SER A 196 9.46 -0.81 -18.03
N GLU A 197 10.54 -1.48 -17.65
CA GLU A 197 11.70 -1.69 -18.54
C GLU A 197 11.33 -2.52 -19.77
N VAL A 198 10.53 -3.57 -19.61
CA VAL A 198 10.04 -4.40 -20.71
C VAL A 198 9.19 -3.58 -21.68
N GLU A 199 8.25 -2.76 -21.19
CA GLU A 199 7.38 -1.91 -22.02
C GLU A 199 8.18 -0.85 -22.80
N THR A 200 9.17 -0.26 -22.15
CA THR A 200 10.09 0.71 -22.77
C THR A 200 10.90 0.05 -23.89
N LEU A 201 11.56 -1.07 -23.60
CA LEU A 201 12.35 -1.82 -24.58
C LEU A 201 11.49 -2.34 -25.73
N GLN A 202 10.25 -2.77 -25.48
CA GLN A 202 9.31 -3.16 -26.54
C GLN A 202 9.06 -2.01 -27.51
N THR A 203 8.84 -0.81 -26.98
CA THR A 203 8.60 0.39 -27.78
C THR A 203 9.83 0.77 -28.59
N GLU A 204 11.02 0.67 -28.00
CA GLU A 204 12.30 0.95 -28.67
C GLU A 204 12.59 -0.05 -29.79
N VAL A 205 12.39 -1.35 -29.56
CA VAL A 205 12.56 -2.41 -30.59
C VAL A 205 11.65 -2.17 -31.81
N ILE A 206 10.44 -1.65 -31.62
CA ILE A 206 9.50 -1.35 -32.70
C ILE A 206 9.96 -0.12 -33.51
N LYS A 207 10.54 0.88 -32.84
CA LYS A 207 10.98 2.14 -33.46
C LYS A 207 12.35 2.05 -34.14
N GLU A 208 13.16 1.04 -33.79
CA GLU A 208 14.53 0.90 -34.30
C GLU A 208 14.58 0.36 -35.75
N ASN A 209 15.32 1.06 -36.61
CA ASN A 209 15.48 0.76 -38.03
C ASN A 209 16.81 0.06 -38.35
N GLN A 210 17.84 0.26 -37.53
CA GLN A 210 19.14 -0.38 -37.70
C GLN A 210 19.09 -1.82 -37.17
N LEU A 211 19.33 -2.80 -38.05
CA LEU A 211 19.25 -4.22 -37.70
C LEU A 211 20.12 -4.60 -36.48
N ASN A 212 21.35 -4.11 -36.44
CA ASN A 212 22.30 -4.47 -35.38
C ASN A 212 21.81 -4.00 -34.00
N LEU A 213 21.35 -2.75 -33.90
CA LEU A 213 20.80 -2.17 -32.66
C LEU A 213 19.48 -2.84 -32.29
N ARG A 214 18.63 -3.15 -33.27
CA ARG A 214 17.38 -3.87 -33.03
C ARG A 214 17.61 -5.26 -32.44
N VAL A 215 18.63 -5.99 -32.92
CA VAL A 215 19.01 -7.30 -32.36
C VAL A 215 19.50 -7.16 -30.92
N GLU A 216 20.31 -6.16 -30.61
CA GLU A 216 20.77 -5.90 -29.25
C GLU A 216 19.61 -5.59 -28.29
N LEU A 217 18.71 -4.68 -28.68
CA LEU A 217 17.50 -4.36 -27.90
C LEU A 217 16.61 -5.59 -27.70
N GLN A 218 16.50 -6.47 -28.71
CA GLN A 218 15.76 -7.73 -28.58
C GLN A 218 16.39 -8.70 -27.57
N LEU A 219 17.72 -8.78 -27.50
CA LEU A 219 18.41 -9.61 -26.51
C LEU A 219 18.17 -9.08 -25.09
N GLN A 220 18.29 -7.77 -24.89
CA GLN A 220 17.98 -7.13 -23.60
C GLN A 220 16.52 -7.35 -23.21
N LEU A 221 15.59 -7.15 -24.15
CA LEU A 221 14.16 -7.40 -23.92
C LEU A 221 13.89 -8.86 -23.51
N ALA A 222 14.54 -9.83 -24.15
CA ALA A 222 14.39 -11.24 -23.82
C ALA A 222 14.92 -11.55 -22.42
N GLU A 223 16.06 -10.97 -22.03
CA GLU A 223 16.63 -11.11 -20.69
C GLU A 223 15.69 -10.53 -19.62
N LYS A 224 15.20 -9.30 -19.81
CA LYS A 224 14.28 -8.64 -18.86
C LYS A 224 12.97 -9.39 -18.72
N LYS A 225 12.39 -9.88 -19.82
CA LYS A 225 11.21 -10.76 -19.80
C LYS A 225 11.46 -12.05 -19.04
N LYS A 226 12.64 -12.65 -19.19
CA LYS A 226 13.01 -13.86 -18.45
C LYS A 226 13.05 -13.60 -16.94
N LEU A 227 13.71 -12.52 -16.51
CA LEU A 227 13.79 -12.13 -15.10
C LEU A 227 12.39 -11.84 -14.51
N LEU A 228 11.58 -11.07 -15.24
CA LEU A 228 10.20 -10.78 -14.82
C LEU A 228 9.38 -12.06 -14.66
N ASN A 229 9.45 -12.97 -15.64
CA ASN A 229 8.73 -14.24 -15.57
C ASN A 229 9.22 -15.13 -14.43
N GLN A 230 10.50 -15.10 -14.07
CA GLN A 230 11.02 -15.83 -12.91
C GLN A 230 10.40 -15.32 -11.61
N LEU A 231 10.32 -13.99 -11.42
CA LEU A 231 9.67 -13.40 -10.25
C LEU A 231 8.16 -13.71 -10.21
N LEU A 232 7.49 -13.68 -11.37
CA LEU A 232 6.06 -14.00 -11.51
C LEU A 232 5.76 -15.52 -11.52
N SER A 233 6.74 -16.38 -11.27
CA SER A 233 6.57 -17.84 -11.22
C SER A 233 7.01 -18.46 -9.89
N ASN A 234 7.60 -17.68 -8.98
CA ASN A 234 8.03 -18.13 -7.66
C ASN A 234 6.90 -18.04 -6.63
#